data_AF-A0A965USK0-F1
#
_entry.id   AF-A0A965USK0-F1
#
_cell.length_a   1.000
_cell.length_b   1.000
_cell.length_c   1.000
_cell.angle_alpha   90.00
_cell.angle_beta   90.00
_cell.angle_gamma   90.00
#
_symmetry.space_group_name_H-M   'P 1'
#
loop_
_entity.id
_entity.type
_entity.pdbx_description
1 polymer ?
#
loop_
_entity_poly.entity_id
_entity_poly.type
_entity_poly.pdbx_seq_one_letter_code
_entity_poly.pdbx_strand_id
1 'polypeptide(L)'
;MTLKPESVKAAKYHFKASDIGVFKIGNLNEITKKLVQEGHIYGFTDGNFSLIDLIYALLQKIGQSDIVICTWSAGIKDSHNIKWMLDTKLIRNIKIITDMSFPSRKKNYSIALDNLFGSENIRMARVHAKFVLMQNDNWNIVVNTSMNLNANKTIENFQVIDDKELFDFMMCYTNVHFDNQKPGFDVKFSEVQKSYKLFFNETLETESEWWKF
;
A
#
# COMPACT_ATOMS: atom_id res chain seq x y z
N MET A 1 39.41 -4.57 -8.27
CA MET A 1 38.57 -4.64 -9.48
C MET A 1 37.28 -3.89 -9.16
N THR A 2 37.22 -2.60 -9.52
CA THR A 2 36.15 -1.68 -9.11
C THR A 2 34.98 -1.84 -10.08
N LEU A 3 33.87 -2.40 -9.60
CA LEU A 3 32.63 -2.51 -10.39
C LEU A 3 32.14 -1.10 -10.71
N LYS A 4 32.03 -0.76 -12.00
CA LYS A 4 31.39 0.47 -12.45
C LYS A 4 29.90 0.42 -12.08
N PRO A 5 29.29 1.53 -11.64
CA PRO A 5 27.83 1.57 -11.49
C PRO A 5 27.23 1.37 -12.89
N GLU A 6 26.43 0.32 -13.07
CA GLU A 6 25.60 0.22 -14.27
C GLU A 6 24.70 1.44 -14.32
N SER A 7 24.88 2.27 -15.34
CA SER A 7 23.97 3.38 -15.63
C SER A 7 22.60 2.78 -15.97
N VAL A 8 21.70 2.73 -14.99
CA VAL A 8 20.31 2.36 -15.20
C VAL A 8 19.74 3.41 -16.17
N LYS A 9 19.54 3.03 -17.43
CA LYS A 9 18.78 3.87 -18.38
C LYS A 9 17.45 4.20 -17.71
N ALA A 10 17.15 5.49 -17.57
CA ALA A 10 15.86 5.94 -17.04
C ALA A 10 14.74 5.19 -17.77
N ALA A 11 14.00 4.37 -17.03
CA ALA A 11 12.93 3.58 -17.63
C ALA A 11 11.89 4.56 -18.22
N LYS A 12 11.62 4.45 -19.52
CA LYS A 12 10.54 5.20 -20.15
C LYS A 12 9.22 4.59 -19.72
N TYR A 13 8.48 5.29 -18.86
CA TYR A 13 7.15 4.87 -18.43
C TYR A 13 6.08 5.40 -19.38
N HIS A 14 4.98 4.65 -19.51
CA HIS A 14 3.86 5.00 -20.39
C HIS A 14 2.83 5.89 -19.67
N PHE A 15 3.27 7.07 -19.22
CA PHE A 15 2.39 8.15 -18.74
C PHE A 15 3.08 9.51 -18.95
N LYS A 16 2.29 10.58 -19.07
CA LYS A 16 2.79 11.96 -19.16
C LYS A 16 2.90 12.57 -17.77
N ALA A 17 3.77 13.55 -17.59
CA ALA A 17 3.86 14.29 -16.33
C ALA A 17 2.53 14.94 -15.94
N SER A 18 1.73 15.38 -16.93
CA SER A 18 0.38 15.91 -16.75
C SER A 18 -0.64 14.89 -16.22
N ASP A 19 -0.31 13.60 -16.23
CA ASP A 19 -1.19 12.54 -15.74
C ASP A 19 -1.04 12.30 -14.23
N ILE A 20 -0.04 12.92 -13.59
CA ILE A 20 0.25 12.80 -12.16
C ILE A 20 -0.53 13.88 -11.39
N GLY A 21 -1.13 13.49 -10.25
CA GLY A 21 -2.01 14.36 -9.47
C GLY A 21 -3.43 14.50 -10.05
N VAL A 22 -3.78 13.65 -11.03
CA VAL A 22 -5.11 13.61 -11.67
C VAL A 22 -5.83 12.34 -11.25
N PHE A 23 -6.97 12.50 -10.55
CA PHE A 23 -7.71 11.40 -9.93
C PHE A 23 -9.19 11.38 -10.36
N LYS A 24 -9.77 10.18 -10.43
CA LYS A 24 -11.18 9.96 -10.80
C LYS A 24 -12.08 9.94 -9.56
N ILE A 25 -12.46 11.13 -9.08
CA ILE A 25 -13.19 11.27 -7.81
C ILE A 25 -14.72 11.37 -7.91
N GLY A 26 -15.29 11.41 -9.13
CA GLY A 26 -16.72 11.68 -9.34
C GLY A 26 -17.65 10.84 -8.45
N ASN A 27 -17.53 9.52 -8.51
CA ASN A 27 -18.35 8.61 -7.70
C ASN A 27 -17.82 8.45 -6.25
N LEU A 28 -16.54 8.73 -6.02
CA LEU A 28 -15.90 8.58 -4.72
C LEU A 28 -16.30 9.67 -3.72
N ASN A 29 -16.72 10.84 -4.20
CA ASN A 29 -17.23 11.91 -3.34
C ASN A 29 -18.49 11.47 -2.58
N GLU A 30 -19.37 10.67 -3.19
CA GLU A 30 -20.55 10.14 -2.50
C GLU A 30 -20.21 9.04 -1.50
N ILE A 31 -19.18 8.24 -1.78
CA ILE A 31 -18.66 7.22 -0.85
C ILE A 31 -18.05 7.89 0.38
N THR A 32 -17.18 8.88 0.18
CA THR A 32 -16.50 9.59 1.28
C THR A 32 -17.44 10.44 2.12
N LYS A 33 -18.58 10.90 1.59
CA LYS A 33 -19.64 11.53 2.38
C LYS A 33 -20.30 10.58 3.38
N LYS A 34 -20.39 9.29 3.05
CA LYS A 34 -20.95 8.25 3.94
C LYS A 34 -19.97 7.79 5.01
N LEU A 35 -18.69 8.14 4.88
CA LEU A 35 -17.69 7.80 5.89
C LEU A 35 -17.92 8.64 7.15
N VAL A 36 -18.19 7.94 8.24
CA VAL A 36 -18.36 8.45 9.60
C VAL A 36 -17.40 7.69 10.51
N GLN A 37 -17.11 8.26 11.69
CA GLN A 37 -16.28 7.58 12.68
C GLN A 37 -16.92 6.25 13.09
N GLU A 38 -16.09 5.24 13.33
CA GLU A 38 -16.52 3.86 13.63
C GLU A 38 -17.41 3.25 12.52
N GLY A 39 -17.39 3.83 11.31
CA GLY A 39 -18.23 3.46 10.20
C GLY A 39 -17.61 2.40 9.29
N HIS A 40 -18.47 1.67 8.57
CA HIS A 40 -18.07 0.70 7.57
C HIS A 40 -18.83 0.91 6.25
N ILE A 41 -18.09 0.99 5.16
CA ILE A 41 -18.60 1.03 3.79
C ILE A 41 -18.05 -0.16 3.03
N TYR A 42 -18.94 -0.96 2.43
CA TYR A 42 -18.59 -1.99 1.45
C TYR A 42 -19.09 -1.56 0.07
N GLY A 43 -18.33 -1.83 -0.99
CA GLY A 43 -18.76 -1.57 -2.35
C GLY A 43 -17.99 -2.34 -3.42
N PHE A 44 -18.44 -2.14 -4.65
CA PHE A 44 -17.77 -2.59 -5.86
C PHE A 44 -17.45 -1.40 -6.76
N THR A 45 -16.35 -1.49 -7.49
CA THR A 45 -16.03 -0.65 -8.65
C THR A 45 -15.95 -1.57 -9.86
N ASP A 46 -16.40 -1.11 -11.01
CA ASP A 46 -16.27 -1.78 -12.31
C ASP A 46 -15.04 -1.27 -13.10
N GLY A 47 -14.10 -0.60 -12.41
CA GLY A 47 -12.94 0.05 -13.01
C GLY A 47 -13.15 1.55 -13.28
N ASN A 48 -14.31 2.11 -12.91
CA ASN A 48 -14.55 3.55 -12.96
C ASN A 48 -13.56 4.35 -12.10
N PHE A 49 -13.09 3.77 -11.00
CA PHE A 49 -11.95 4.25 -10.21
C PHE A 49 -11.06 3.08 -9.80
N SER A 50 -9.78 3.37 -9.52
CA SER A 50 -8.78 2.43 -9.01
C SER A 50 -8.40 2.75 -7.56
N LEU A 51 -7.60 1.88 -6.93
CA LEU A 51 -7.18 2.06 -5.53
C LEU A 51 -6.54 3.44 -5.28
N ILE A 52 -5.75 3.95 -6.23
CA ILE A 52 -5.11 5.26 -6.12
C ILE A 52 -6.12 6.42 -6.00
N ASP A 53 -7.24 6.33 -6.71
CA ASP A 53 -8.30 7.33 -6.67
C ASP A 53 -9.02 7.29 -5.31
N LEU A 54 -9.28 6.08 -4.81
CA LEU A 54 -9.90 5.87 -3.49
C LEU A 54 -8.99 6.41 -2.37
N ILE A 55 -7.68 6.14 -2.43
CA ILE A 55 -6.70 6.68 -1.48
C ILE A 55 -6.78 8.21 -1.45
N TYR A 56 -6.71 8.85 -2.63
CA TYR A 56 -6.78 10.30 -2.73
C TYR A 56 -8.08 10.85 -2.15
N ALA A 57 -9.24 10.28 -2.53
CA ALA A 57 -10.53 10.74 -2.04
C ALA A 57 -10.67 10.62 -0.52
N LEU A 58 -10.16 9.53 0.07
CA LEU A 58 -10.13 9.36 1.53
C LEU A 58 -9.26 10.41 2.20
N LEU A 59 -8.05 10.67 1.71
CA LEU A 59 -7.16 11.70 2.25
C LEU A 59 -7.77 13.11 2.16
N GLN A 60 -8.53 13.41 1.10
CA GLN A 60 -9.28 14.67 1.00
C GLN A 60 -10.36 14.79 2.09
N LYS A 61 -10.97 13.66 2.49
CA LYS A 61 -12.03 13.62 3.50
C LYS A 61 -11.50 13.64 4.94
N ILE A 62 -10.48 12.83 5.22
CA ILE A 62 -9.98 12.61 6.60
C ILE A 62 -8.81 13.51 6.97
N GLY A 63 -8.16 14.14 5.98
CA GLY A 63 -6.98 14.97 6.16
C GLY A 63 -5.66 14.21 6.02
N GLN A 64 -4.56 14.95 6.23
CA GLN A 64 -3.20 14.41 6.14
C GLN A 64 -3.03 13.22 7.08
N SER A 65 -2.45 12.13 6.56
CA SER A 65 -2.32 10.87 7.31
C SER A 65 -0.97 10.18 7.07
N ASP A 66 -0.55 9.35 8.02
CA ASP A 66 0.43 8.30 7.76
C ASP A 66 -0.27 7.13 7.07
N ILE A 67 0.37 6.52 6.07
CA ILE A 67 -0.23 5.42 5.34
C ILE A 67 0.65 4.18 5.24
N VAL A 68 0.00 3.02 5.23
CA VAL A 68 0.61 1.74 4.86
C VAL A 68 -0.11 1.23 3.62
N ILE A 69 0.62 0.77 2.61
CA ILE A 69 0.05 0.11 1.44
C ILE A 69 0.61 -1.30 1.34
N CYS A 70 -0.24 -2.30 1.49
CA CYS A 70 0.08 -3.69 1.13
C CYS A 70 -0.56 -4.00 -0.22
N THR A 71 0.22 -4.50 -1.18
CA THR A 71 -0.30 -4.89 -2.50
C THR A 71 0.52 -6.03 -3.11
N TRP A 72 -0.09 -6.87 -3.94
CA TRP A 72 0.66 -7.92 -4.63
C TRP A 72 1.49 -7.38 -5.81
N SER A 73 1.04 -6.28 -6.40
CA SER A 73 1.73 -5.59 -7.50
C SER A 73 1.47 -4.09 -7.46
N ALA A 74 2.46 -3.30 -7.85
CA ALA A 74 2.35 -1.85 -7.97
C ALA A 74 2.66 -1.40 -9.41
N GLY A 75 1.84 -0.49 -9.92
CA GLY A 75 2.00 0.19 -11.19
C GLY A 75 2.76 1.49 -11.01
N ILE A 76 3.59 1.84 -12.00
CA ILE A 76 4.50 2.97 -11.85
C ILE A 76 3.78 4.33 -11.81
N LYS A 77 2.75 4.53 -12.64
CA LYS A 77 1.97 5.78 -12.63
C LYS A 77 1.36 6.03 -11.25
N ASP A 78 0.73 5.01 -10.68
CA ASP A 78 0.07 5.12 -9.38
C ASP A 78 1.08 5.32 -8.25
N SER A 79 2.27 4.71 -8.37
CA SER A 79 3.39 4.98 -7.45
C SER A 79 3.85 6.45 -7.52
N HIS A 80 3.91 7.04 -8.71
CA HIS A 80 4.17 8.48 -8.85
C HIS A 80 3.04 9.35 -8.28
N ASN A 81 1.78 8.92 -8.35
CA ASN A 81 0.66 9.62 -7.69
C ASN A 81 0.77 9.57 -6.16
N ILE A 82 1.20 8.44 -5.59
CA ILE A 82 1.52 8.37 -4.16
C ILE A 82 2.66 9.35 -3.82
N LYS A 83 3.73 9.39 -4.63
CA LYS A 83 4.83 10.34 -4.43
C LYS A 83 4.36 11.79 -4.51
N TRP A 84 3.47 12.10 -5.44
CA TRP A 84 2.84 13.41 -5.53
C TRP A 84 2.04 13.75 -4.27
N MET A 85 1.32 12.79 -3.67
CA MET A 85 0.59 12.99 -2.41
C MET A 85 1.52 13.19 -1.20
N LEU A 86 2.72 12.59 -1.20
CA LEU A 86 3.78 12.90 -0.23
C LEU A 86 4.30 14.34 -0.41
N ASP A 87 4.63 14.71 -1.65
CA ASP A 87 5.22 16.02 -1.97
C ASP A 87 4.25 17.18 -1.72
N THR A 88 2.95 16.92 -1.87
CA THR A 88 1.87 17.87 -1.59
C THR A 88 1.37 17.81 -0.14
N LYS A 89 2.01 17.02 0.73
CA LYS A 89 1.70 16.89 2.15
C LYS A 89 0.29 16.36 2.45
N LEU A 90 -0.31 15.59 1.54
CA LEU A 90 -1.49 14.79 1.83
C LEU A 90 -1.13 13.51 2.58
N ILE A 91 0.07 12.99 2.36
CA ILE A 91 0.65 11.88 3.12
C ILE A 91 1.80 12.43 3.95
N ARG A 92 1.87 12.05 5.22
CA ARG A 92 2.97 12.42 6.12
C ARG A 92 4.11 11.40 6.05
N ASN A 93 3.82 10.13 6.28
CA ASN A 93 4.76 9.01 6.09
C ASN A 93 4.13 7.88 5.29
N ILE A 94 4.97 7.04 4.66
CA ILE A 94 4.52 5.86 3.92
C ILE A 94 5.30 4.62 4.32
N LYS A 95 4.61 3.48 4.43
CA LYS A 95 5.19 2.14 4.39
C LYS A 95 4.57 1.34 3.26
N ILE A 96 5.36 0.52 2.57
CA ILE A 96 4.92 -0.33 1.46
C ILE A 96 5.31 -1.76 1.74
N ILE A 97 4.34 -2.67 1.61
CA ILE A 97 4.57 -4.12 1.59
C ILE A 97 4.17 -4.64 0.21
N THR A 98 5.09 -5.29 -0.49
CA THR A 98 4.75 -6.02 -1.72
C THR A 98 4.86 -7.51 -1.53
N ASP A 99 4.23 -8.26 -2.44
CA ASP A 99 4.54 -9.67 -2.58
C ASP A 99 6.02 -9.89 -2.89
N MET A 100 6.60 -10.93 -2.30
CA MET A 100 8.00 -11.33 -2.45
C MET A 100 8.42 -11.69 -3.88
N SER A 101 7.48 -12.05 -4.76
CA SER A 101 7.79 -12.30 -6.17
C SER A 101 7.76 -11.02 -7.03
N PHE A 102 7.43 -9.86 -6.44
CA PHE A 102 7.34 -8.61 -7.19
C PHE A 102 8.64 -8.21 -7.90
N PRO A 103 9.84 -8.25 -7.26
CA PRO A 103 11.09 -7.87 -7.93
C PRO A 103 11.48 -8.79 -9.08
N SER A 104 11.19 -10.09 -8.96
CA SER A 104 11.47 -11.05 -10.04
C SER A 104 10.52 -10.86 -11.22
N ARG A 105 9.23 -10.59 -10.96
CA ARG A 105 8.23 -10.33 -12.00
C ARG A 105 8.35 -8.95 -12.63
N LYS A 106 8.81 -7.94 -11.88
CA LYS A 106 8.76 -6.51 -12.26
C LYS A 106 10.02 -5.75 -11.82
N LYS A 107 11.21 -6.27 -12.14
CA LYS A 107 12.52 -5.71 -11.75
C LYS A 107 12.66 -4.19 -11.92
N ASN A 108 12.26 -3.65 -13.07
CA ASN A 108 12.37 -2.21 -13.30
C ASN A 108 11.43 -1.39 -12.41
N TYR A 109 10.28 -1.96 -12.05
CA TYR A 109 9.30 -1.28 -11.20
C TYR A 109 9.72 -1.36 -9.74
N SER A 110 10.31 -2.46 -9.29
CA SER A 110 10.88 -2.53 -7.93
C SER A 110 12.01 -1.52 -7.75
N ILE A 111 12.90 -1.36 -8.72
CA ILE A 111 13.93 -0.30 -8.71
C ILE A 111 13.29 1.08 -8.64
N ALA A 112 12.21 1.30 -9.41
CA ALA A 112 11.51 2.58 -9.42
C ALA A 112 10.83 2.90 -8.09
N LEU A 113 10.16 1.93 -7.47
CA LEU A 113 9.56 2.08 -6.14
C LEU A 113 10.62 2.41 -5.10
N ASP A 114 11.76 1.71 -5.13
CA ASP A 114 12.88 1.97 -4.22
C ASP A 114 13.41 3.40 -4.39
N ASN A 115 13.58 3.89 -5.62
CA ASN A 115 13.97 5.27 -5.89
C ASN A 115 12.93 6.31 -5.46
N LEU A 116 11.63 5.99 -5.55
CA LEU A 116 10.55 6.92 -5.21
C LEU A 116 10.35 7.06 -3.69
N PHE A 117 10.48 5.96 -2.96
CA PHE A 117 10.08 5.90 -1.54
C PHE A 117 11.25 5.62 -0.59
N GLY A 118 12.41 5.19 -1.09
CA GLY A 118 13.54 4.74 -0.28
C GLY A 118 13.33 3.34 0.29
N SER A 119 14.40 2.54 0.33
CA SER A 119 14.35 1.15 0.79
C SER A 119 13.78 0.99 2.20
N GLU A 120 14.04 1.97 3.09
CA GLU A 120 13.55 1.97 4.48
C GLU A 120 12.03 1.86 4.59
N ASN A 121 11.31 2.39 3.60
CA ASN A 121 9.85 2.40 3.56
C ASN A 121 9.26 1.17 2.84
N ILE A 122 10.09 0.19 2.48
CA ILE A 122 9.68 -0.97 1.68
C ILE A 122 10.05 -2.27 2.40
N ARG A 123 9.10 -3.20 2.46
CA ARG A 123 9.31 -4.61 2.83
C ARG A 123 8.61 -5.52 1.85
N MET A 124 9.03 -6.79 1.83
CA MET A 124 8.33 -7.83 1.10
C MET A 124 7.66 -8.81 2.05
N ALA A 125 6.55 -9.40 1.64
CA ALA A 125 5.91 -10.46 2.38
C ALA A 125 5.40 -11.53 1.42
N ARG A 126 5.09 -12.71 1.96
CA ARG A 126 4.42 -13.76 1.19
C ARG A 126 2.92 -13.52 1.27
N VAL A 127 2.45 -12.54 0.50
CA VAL A 127 1.14 -11.92 0.68
C VAL A 127 0.43 -11.73 -0.66
N HIS A 128 -0.86 -12.07 -0.71
CA HIS A 128 -1.75 -11.73 -1.83
C HIS A 128 -2.83 -10.73 -1.42
N ALA A 129 -2.91 -10.36 -0.15
CA ALA A 129 -3.82 -9.34 0.33
C ALA A 129 -3.49 -7.97 -0.28
N LYS A 130 -4.51 -7.12 -0.42
CA LYS A 130 -4.33 -5.71 -0.70
C LYS A 130 -5.12 -4.92 0.32
N PHE A 131 -4.41 -4.05 1.02
CA PHE A 131 -5.02 -3.18 2.00
C PHE A 131 -4.27 -1.86 2.09
N VAL A 132 -4.96 -0.84 2.57
CA VAL A 132 -4.38 0.45 2.91
C VAL A 132 -4.77 0.78 4.33
N LEU A 133 -3.79 1.18 5.14
CA LEU A 133 -4.02 1.73 6.47
C LEU A 133 -3.81 3.24 6.37
N MET A 134 -4.67 4.05 6.98
CA MET A 134 -4.47 5.49 7.11
C MET A 134 -4.75 5.93 8.54
N GLN A 135 -3.82 6.65 9.15
CA GLN A 135 -3.97 7.14 10.52
C GLN A 135 -3.62 8.62 10.65
N ASN A 136 -4.45 9.31 11.40
CA ASN A 136 -4.19 10.63 11.96
C ASN A 136 -4.85 10.75 13.34
N ASP A 137 -4.87 11.95 13.89
CA ASP A 137 -5.37 12.20 15.25
C ASP A 137 -6.84 11.78 15.46
N ASN A 138 -7.63 11.69 14.39
CA ASN A 138 -9.08 11.48 14.45
C ASN A 138 -9.57 10.18 13.79
N TRP A 139 -8.72 9.50 13.01
CA TRP A 139 -9.13 8.40 12.14
C TRP A 139 -8.14 7.24 12.16
N ASN A 140 -8.66 6.02 12.15
CA ASN A 140 -7.92 4.77 12.00
C ASN A 140 -8.56 3.96 10.87
N ILE A 141 -8.31 4.38 9.63
CA ILE A 141 -8.94 3.81 8.45
C ILE A 141 -8.22 2.54 8.00
N VAL A 142 -8.99 1.49 7.78
CA VAL A 142 -8.60 0.27 7.09
C VAL A 142 -9.37 0.16 5.78
N VAL A 143 -8.65 0.09 4.68
CA VAL A 143 -9.20 -0.22 3.36
C VAL A 143 -8.81 -1.66 3.02
N ASN A 144 -9.78 -2.56 2.87
CA ASN A 144 -9.54 -3.91 2.35
C ASN A 144 -10.08 -3.99 0.92
N THR A 145 -9.29 -4.49 -0.02
CA THR A 145 -9.71 -4.49 -1.44
C THR A 145 -9.08 -5.63 -2.23
N SER A 146 -9.72 -5.98 -3.36
CA SER A 146 -9.12 -6.83 -4.39
C SER A 146 -8.21 -6.05 -5.35
N MET A 147 -8.33 -4.71 -5.41
CA MET A 147 -7.54 -3.84 -6.27
C MET A 147 -6.05 -3.87 -5.90
N ASN A 148 -5.19 -4.10 -6.89
CA ASN A 148 -3.77 -3.77 -6.75
C ASN A 148 -3.56 -2.24 -6.89
N LEU A 149 -2.40 -1.75 -6.44
CA LEU A 149 -1.96 -0.36 -6.68
C LEU A 149 -1.54 -0.16 -8.15
N ASN A 150 -2.45 -0.34 -9.09
CA ASN A 150 -2.31 -0.05 -10.51
C ASN A 150 -3.68 0.29 -11.11
N ALA A 151 -3.71 0.61 -12.41
CA ALA A 151 -4.97 0.82 -13.10
C ALA A 151 -5.80 -0.47 -13.14
N ASN A 152 -6.92 -0.49 -12.42
CA ASN A 152 -7.88 -1.57 -12.41
C ASN A 152 -9.00 -1.25 -13.42
N LYS A 153 -9.34 -2.21 -14.29
CA LYS A 153 -10.37 -2.09 -15.34
C LYS A 153 -11.46 -3.15 -15.22
N THR A 154 -11.43 -3.89 -14.12
CA THR A 154 -12.25 -5.05 -13.80
C THR A 154 -13.18 -4.71 -12.66
N ILE A 155 -14.17 -5.57 -12.43
CA ILE A 155 -14.96 -5.50 -11.21
C ILE A 155 -14.06 -5.88 -10.03
N GLU A 156 -13.99 -4.99 -9.04
CA GLU A 156 -13.18 -5.14 -7.83
C GLU A 156 -14.02 -4.75 -6.61
N ASN A 157 -13.84 -5.45 -5.50
CA ASN A 157 -14.49 -5.11 -4.24
C ASN A 157 -13.58 -4.24 -3.37
N PHE A 158 -14.20 -3.42 -2.52
CA PHE A 158 -13.50 -2.65 -1.50
C PHE A 158 -14.36 -2.52 -0.25
N GLN A 159 -13.67 -2.34 0.87
CA GLN A 159 -14.22 -1.94 2.16
C GLN A 159 -13.43 -0.73 2.65
N VAL A 160 -14.10 0.21 3.28
CA VAL A 160 -13.50 1.31 4.05
C VAL A 160 -14.10 1.26 5.44
N ILE A 161 -13.25 1.04 6.43
CA ILE A 161 -13.64 0.84 7.82
C ILE A 161 -12.85 1.83 8.66
N ASP A 162 -13.49 2.61 9.52
CA ASP A 162 -12.81 3.29 10.62
C ASP A 162 -12.94 2.42 11.86
N ASP A 163 -11.87 1.73 12.24
CA ASP A 163 -11.87 0.82 13.39
C ASP A 163 -10.46 0.73 13.95
N LYS A 164 -10.30 1.19 15.18
CA LYS A 164 -8.99 1.24 15.83
C LYS A 164 -8.43 -0.15 16.11
N GLU A 165 -9.25 -1.10 16.54
CA GLU A 165 -8.77 -2.43 16.92
C GLU A 165 -8.34 -3.23 15.67
N LEU A 166 -9.12 -3.16 14.59
CA LEU A 166 -8.74 -3.72 13.29
C LEU A 166 -7.49 -3.03 12.72
N PHE A 167 -7.41 -1.70 12.82
CA PHE A 167 -6.23 -0.96 12.39
C PHE A 167 -4.98 -1.41 13.15
N ASP A 168 -5.05 -1.51 14.47
CA ASP A 168 -3.93 -1.91 15.31
C ASP A 168 -3.48 -3.34 15.01
N PHE A 169 -4.41 -4.26 14.75
CA PHE A 169 -4.11 -5.63 14.31
C PHE A 169 -3.35 -5.66 12.98
N MET A 170 -3.81 -4.89 11.98
CA MET A 170 -3.17 -4.81 10.67
C MET A 170 -1.83 -4.06 10.72
N MET A 171 -1.71 -3.08 11.62
CA MET A 171 -0.46 -2.37 11.88
C MET A 171 0.55 -3.27 12.59
N CYS A 172 0.12 -4.15 13.48
CA CYS A 172 0.97 -5.18 14.09
C CYS A 172 1.60 -6.07 13.02
N TYR A 173 0.79 -6.59 12.08
CA TYR A 173 1.30 -7.32 10.90
C TYR A 173 2.36 -6.52 10.14
N THR A 174 2.08 -5.23 9.91
CA THR A 174 3.01 -4.33 9.21
C THR A 174 4.32 -4.19 9.97
N ASN A 175 4.28 -3.92 11.28
CA ASN A 175 5.47 -3.68 12.09
C ASN A 175 6.35 -4.93 12.20
N VAL A 176 5.77 -6.14 12.35
CA VAL A 176 6.56 -7.39 12.35
C VAL A 176 7.45 -7.49 11.11
N HIS A 177 6.95 -7.13 9.93
CA HIS A 177 7.77 -7.11 8.72
C HIS A 177 8.83 -6.01 8.72
N PHE A 178 8.51 -4.81 9.18
CA PHE A 178 9.45 -3.69 9.18
C PHE A 178 10.59 -3.87 10.20
N ASP A 179 10.29 -4.45 11.36
CA ASP A 179 11.23 -4.62 12.47
C ASP A 179 12.16 -5.82 12.26
N ASN A 180 11.73 -6.83 11.49
CA ASN A 180 12.43 -8.12 11.39
C ASN A 180 12.97 -8.46 10.00
N GLN A 181 12.89 -7.55 9.03
CA GLN A 181 13.38 -7.76 7.68
C GLN A 181 14.24 -6.59 7.22
N LYS A 182 15.29 -6.91 6.46
CA LYS A 182 16.12 -5.92 5.78
C LYS A 182 15.25 -5.00 4.88
N PRO A 183 15.53 -3.69 4.84
CA PRO A 183 14.88 -2.75 3.93
C PRO A 183 15.00 -3.09 2.44
N GLY A 184 13.98 -2.71 1.67
CA GLY A 184 13.99 -2.74 0.19
C GLY A 184 13.67 -4.11 -0.43
N PHE A 185 14.10 -4.28 -1.69
CA PHE A 185 13.80 -5.46 -2.50
C PHE A 185 14.96 -6.48 -2.61
N ASP A 186 16.15 -6.12 -2.16
CA ASP A 186 17.33 -7.00 -2.14
C ASP A 186 17.38 -7.79 -0.82
N VAL A 187 16.41 -8.68 -0.66
CA VAL A 187 16.19 -9.50 0.54
C VAL A 187 16.09 -10.97 0.15
N LYS A 188 16.77 -11.85 0.88
CA LYS A 188 16.69 -13.30 0.63
C LYS A 188 15.31 -13.83 0.98
N PHE A 189 14.83 -14.80 0.21
CA PHE A 189 13.56 -15.48 0.48
C PHE A 189 13.44 -16.02 1.92
N SER A 190 14.54 -16.56 2.46
CA SER A 190 14.58 -17.06 3.84
C SER A 190 14.30 -15.98 4.89
N GLU A 191 14.72 -14.74 4.64
CA GLU A 191 14.48 -13.60 5.55
C GLU A 191 13.03 -13.13 5.46
N VAL A 192 12.47 -13.06 4.24
CA VAL A 192 11.03 -12.78 4.06
C VAL A 192 10.18 -13.83 4.79
N GLN A 193 10.50 -15.12 4.63
CA GLN A 193 9.83 -16.23 5.32
C GLN A 193 9.94 -16.13 6.84
N LYS A 194 11.08 -15.72 7.37
CA LYS A 194 11.26 -15.52 8.81
C LYS A 194 10.24 -14.50 9.33
N SER A 195 10.16 -13.31 8.73
CA SER A 195 9.22 -12.28 9.18
C SER A 195 7.74 -12.71 9.10
N TYR A 196 7.36 -13.45 8.06
CA TYR A 196 6.03 -14.05 7.96
C TYR A 196 5.75 -15.03 9.11
N LYS A 197 6.70 -15.92 9.43
CA LYS A 197 6.54 -16.89 10.53
C LYS A 197 6.49 -16.22 11.90
N LEU A 198 7.23 -15.13 12.11
CA LEU A 198 7.17 -14.39 13.37
C LEU A 198 5.75 -13.89 13.66
N PHE A 199 5.06 -13.37 12.65
CA PHE A 199 3.68 -12.93 12.83
C PHE A 199 2.76 -14.10 13.25
N PHE A 200 2.80 -15.21 12.50
CA PHE A 200 1.88 -16.34 12.75
C PHE A 200 2.26 -17.27 13.90
N ASN A 201 3.52 -17.31 14.33
CA ASN A 201 3.98 -18.28 15.33
C ASN A 201 4.38 -17.64 16.66
N GLU A 202 4.78 -16.37 16.66
CA GLU A 202 5.23 -15.67 17.87
C GLU A 202 4.31 -14.52 18.24
N THR A 203 3.74 -13.80 17.26
CA THR A 203 2.80 -12.71 17.55
C THR A 203 1.36 -13.21 17.70
N LEU A 204 0.98 -14.22 16.92
CA LEU A 204 -0.30 -14.91 16.99
C LEU A 204 -0.03 -16.34 17.45
N GLU A 205 0.40 -16.49 18.71
CA GLU A 205 0.89 -17.74 19.31
C GLU A 205 -0.08 -18.91 19.15
N THR A 206 -1.38 -18.63 19.05
CA THR A 206 -2.45 -19.61 18.86
C THR A 206 -3.28 -19.36 17.61
N GLU A 207 -3.84 -20.41 17.01
CA GLU A 207 -4.76 -20.27 15.87
C GLU A 207 -5.98 -19.40 16.21
N SER A 208 -6.43 -19.39 17.47
CA SER A 208 -7.50 -18.52 17.94
C SER A 208 -7.19 -17.02 17.86
N GLU A 209 -5.91 -16.64 17.73
CA GLU A 209 -5.48 -15.25 17.56
C GLU A 209 -5.33 -14.85 16.09
N TRP A 210 -5.47 -15.80 15.15
CA TRP A 210 -5.39 -15.53 13.72
C TRP A 210 -6.50 -14.60 13.23
N TRP A 211 -7.59 -14.53 13.97
CA TRP A 211 -8.65 -13.56 13.80
C TRP A 211 -8.96 -12.92 15.14
N LYS A 212 -9.25 -11.62 15.07
CA LYS A 212 -10.00 -10.89 16.08
C LYS A 212 -11.25 -10.38 15.35
N PHE A 213 -12.28 -9.94 16.06
CA PHE A 213 -13.57 -9.44 15.53
C PHE A 213 -14.59 -10.51 15.13
#